data_AF-A0A1G7X9L1-F1
#
_entry.id   AF-A0A1G7X9L1-F1
#
_cell.length_a   1.000
_cell.length_b   1.000
_cell.length_c   1.000
_cell.angle_alpha   90.00
_cell.angle_beta   90.00
_cell.angle_gamma   90.00
#
_symmetry.space_group_name_H-M   'P 1'
#
loop_
_entity.id
_entity.type
_entity.pdbx_description
1 polymer ?
#
loop_
_entity_poly.entity_id
_entity_poly.type
_entity_poly.pdbx_seq_one_letter_code
_entity_poly.pdbx_strand_id
1 'polypeptide(L)'
;MHKLPRLLKSRHGVYYLRICQGELDTRRSLGTKDFRQAKLAALLLNLQVEMNKTILNAGNVRRLDVVFPNGVQFNNIKQEETGMLFQILDRLGMTSEQMLSLTTEQLAKTLAGPNPQKIEPAKPKSKLLSEVIALYLAEKRLDNVPKTIDDKERTFTEFHGFFENKDINTYGADSAVSYKNRLIASNHSASRINAKTSFLKDLFAYAIDNNLYFQTNPFEKVRVSRKSKLKQKVESYRDFTDGDLKLIFDEEPYRAFMNKPDYHWLPFLALYTGARVEELASLKLSQIRHESGVWYFEIEQAKNRNSIRKIPLHKAIERSGFLAYVEGLRTQNKEMLFPHLRDGKNGYSKNMSRRFGQYLDKLKFTDDRKVFHSFRHTFINRMTEMHTHPAMLMAIVGHYEQTALNLSSPHFVNYQHEKQIVTLKRTVDLLEFPITLFW
;
A
#
# COMPACT_ATOMS: atom_id res chain seq x y z
N MET A 1 20.74 33.15 11.73
CA MET A 1 20.79 32.51 13.06
C MET A 1 22.21 32.60 13.60
N HIS A 2 22.45 33.39 14.64
CA HIS A 2 23.78 33.48 15.27
C HIS A 2 24.17 32.09 15.82
N LYS A 3 25.29 31.52 15.34
CA LYS A 3 25.83 30.26 15.88
C LYS A 3 26.55 30.57 17.19
N LEU A 4 26.03 30.07 18.31
CA LEU A 4 26.73 30.13 19.59
C LEU A 4 27.89 29.12 19.59
N PRO A 5 29.11 29.51 20.02
CA PRO A 5 30.25 28.61 20.07
C PRO A 5 29.92 27.39 20.95
N ARG A 6 30.35 26.21 20.49
CA ARG A 6 30.20 24.93 21.19
C ARG A 6 28.76 24.44 21.35
N LEU A 7 27.73 25.20 20.97
CA LEU A 7 26.33 24.77 21.03
C LEU A 7 25.88 24.12 19.71
N LEU A 8 25.47 22.85 19.77
CA LEU A 8 25.02 22.06 18.62
C LEU A 8 23.58 21.59 18.85
N LYS A 9 22.80 21.45 17.79
CA LYS A 9 21.45 20.88 17.83
C LYS A 9 21.44 19.53 17.13
N SER A 10 20.89 18.50 17.74
CA SER A 10 20.72 17.21 17.06
C SER A 10 19.54 17.24 16.10
N ARG A 11 19.46 16.22 15.23
CA ARG A 11 18.30 15.95 14.38
C ARG A 11 16.98 15.78 15.14
N HIS A 12 17.04 15.47 16.43
CA HIS A 12 15.85 15.31 17.30
C HIS A 12 15.52 16.59 18.10
N GLY A 13 16.21 17.69 17.79
CA GLY A 13 15.94 19.02 18.35
C GLY A 13 16.55 19.30 19.71
N VAL A 14 17.26 18.34 20.31
CA VAL A 14 17.94 18.50 21.60
C VAL A 14 19.26 19.24 21.40
N TYR A 15 19.58 20.16 22.31
CA TYR A 15 20.85 20.88 22.27
C TYR A 15 21.95 20.15 23.03
N TYR A 16 23.17 20.22 22.50
CA TYR A 16 24.38 19.60 23.01
C TYR A 16 25.47 20.64 23.06
N LEU A 17 26.36 20.47 24.02
CA LEU A 17 27.55 21.27 24.13
C LEU A 17 28.78 20.43 23.77
N ARG A 18 29.59 20.94 22.84
CA ARG A 18 30.83 20.33 22.36
C ARG A 18 32.00 20.82 23.21
N ILE A 19 32.74 19.89 23.80
CA ILE A 19 33.91 20.16 24.63
C ILE A 19 35.11 19.56 23.90
N CYS A 20 36.07 20.42 23.54
CA CYS A 20 37.32 20.01 22.93
C CYS A 20 38.46 20.35 23.90
N GLN A 21 39.19 19.35 24.37
CA GLN A 21 40.36 19.51 25.23
C GLN A 21 41.49 18.63 24.68
N GLY A 22 42.51 19.25 24.07
CA GLY A 22 43.55 18.52 23.33
C GLY A 22 42.95 17.71 22.16
N GLU A 23 43.24 16.41 22.12
CA GLU A 23 42.73 15.49 21.09
C GLU A 23 41.32 14.91 21.40
N LEU A 24 40.76 15.19 22.57
CA LEU A 24 39.44 14.69 22.98
C LEU A 24 38.32 15.65 22.55
N ASP A 25 37.44 15.18 21.66
CA ASP A 25 36.21 15.86 21.23
C ASP A 25 34.97 15.13 21.76
N THR A 26 34.34 15.69 22.79
CA THR A 26 33.17 15.10 23.44
C THR A 26 31.94 16.00 23.31
N ARG A 27 30.76 15.38 23.24
CA ARG A 27 29.49 16.11 23.14
C ARG A 27 28.60 15.73 24.30
N ARG A 28 28.20 16.71 25.10
CA ARG A 28 27.34 16.52 26.26
C ARG A 28 25.96 17.09 25.97
N SER A 29 24.92 16.29 26.14
CA SER A 29 23.54 16.76 25.99
C SER A 29 23.21 17.79 27.08
N LEU A 30 22.52 18.87 26.70
CA LEU A 30 21.95 19.84 27.64
C LEU A 30 20.55 19.43 28.12
N GLY A 31 20.02 18.30 27.62
CA GLY A 31 18.71 17.77 28.04
C GLY A 31 17.51 18.62 27.65
N THR A 32 17.71 19.74 26.95
CA THR A 32 16.64 20.67 26.57
C THR A 32 16.51 20.80 25.05
N LYS A 33 15.27 20.99 24.59
CA LYS A 33 14.92 21.39 23.22
C LYS A 33 14.65 22.90 23.11
N ASP A 34 14.61 23.61 24.25
CA ASP A 34 14.43 25.06 24.29
C ASP A 34 15.77 25.77 24.01
N PHE A 35 15.76 26.61 22.97
CA PHE A 35 16.93 27.36 22.56
C PHE A 35 17.38 28.41 23.59
N ARG A 36 16.46 29.00 24.37
CA ARG A 36 16.81 30.05 25.35
C ARG A 36 17.60 29.47 26.52
N GLN A 37 17.12 28.35 27.05
CA GLN A 37 17.81 27.59 28.11
C GLN A 37 19.17 27.07 27.62
N ALA A 38 19.21 26.50 26.42
CA ALA A 38 20.45 26.01 25.80
C ALA A 38 21.48 27.14 25.57
N LYS A 39 21.00 28.33 25.18
CA LYS A 39 21.82 29.52 24.96
C LYS A 39 22.46 30.03 26.27
N LEU A 40 21.68 30.11 27.35
CA LEU A 40 22.19 30.54 28.66
C LEU A 40 23.27 29.58 29.20
N ALA A 41 23.02 28.27 29.13
CA ALA A 41 23.98 27.25 29.54
C ALA A 41 25.29 27.30 28.74
N ALA A 42 25.20 27.53 27.43
CA ALA A 42 26.37 27.67 26.57
C ALA A 42 27.17 28.96 26.85
N LEU A 43 26.48 30.07 27.14
CA LEU A 43 27.12 31.34 27.47
C LEU A 43 27.88 31.28 28.79
N LEU A 44 27.28 30.70 29.84
CA LEU A 44 27.92 30.54 31.15
C LEU A 44 29.20 29.71 31.06
N LEU A 45 29.17 28.61 30.31
CA LEU A 45 30.35 27.77 30.15
C LEU A 45 31.43 28.45 29.29
N ASN A 46 31.03 29.12 28.21
CA ASN A 46 31.99 29.87 27.39
C ASN A 46 32.65 30.98 28.21
N LEU A 47 31.89 31.64 29.09
CA LEU A 47 32.42 32.62 30.04
C LEU A 47 33.44 31.96 30.99
N GLN A 48 33.12 30.83 31.61
CA GLN A 48 34.07 30.10 32.48
C GLN A 48 35.34 29.65 31.76
N VAL A 49 35.22 29.19 30.51
CA VAL A 49 36.38 28.75 29.73
C VAL A 49 37.24 29.92 29.27
N GLU A 50 36.63 31.06 28.96
CA GLU A 50 37.36 32.28 28.61
C GLU A 50 37.99 32.95 29.85
N MET A 51 37.31 32.93 31.00
CA MET A 51 37.82 33.44 32.28
C MET A 51 39.01 32.62 32.82
N ASN A 52 39.16 31.36 32.40
CA ASN A 52 40.29 30.50 32.73
C ASN A 52 41.50 30.66 31.78
N LYS A 53 41.49 31.62 30.85
CA LYS A 53 42.69 31.97 30.06
C LYS A 53 43.62 32.85 30.89
N THR A 54 44.90 32.51 30.89
CA THR A 54 45.95 33.01 31.81
C THR A 54 46.36 34.48 31.67
N ILE A 55 45.73 35.28 30.82
CA ILE A 55 46.05 36.72 30.71
C ILE A 55 44.76 37.51 30.52
N LEU A 56 44.31 38.16 31.61
CA LEU A 56 43.22 39.13 31.59
C LEU A 56 43.80 40.53 31.47
N ASN A 57 43.53 41.20 30.35
CA ASN A 57 43.88 42.59 30.14
C ASN A 57 42.78 43.48 30.76
N ALA A 58 43.16 44.52 31.51
CA ALA A 58 42.26 45.32 32.35
C ALA A 58 41.15 46.07 31.58
N GLY A 59 41.19 46.08 30.24
CA GLY A 59 40.12 46.59 29.38
C GLY A 59 38.85 45.72 29.33
N ASN A 60 38.91 44.44 29.71
CA ASN A 60 37.77 43.51 29.60
C ASN A 60 36.77 43.56 30.75
N VAL A 61 37.03 44.37 31.79
CA VAL A 61 36.23 44.37 33.03
C VAL A 61 35.18 45.49 33.07
N ARG A 62 35.10 46.37 32.06
CA ARG A 62 34.18 47.54 32.11
C ARG A 62 33.05 47.61 31.08
N ARG A 63 32.91 46.65 30.17
CA ARG A 63 31.70 46.50 29.36
C ARG A 63 31.45 45.01 29.13
N LEU A 64 30.23 44.53 29.38
CA LEU A 64 29.79 43.18 29.02
C LEU A 64 29.60 43.08 27.50
N ASP A 65 30.70 43.30 26.77
CA ASP A 65 30.78 43.24 25.34
C ASP A 65 31.61 41.99 24.98
N VAL A 66 30.98 40.99 24.37
CA VAL A 66 31.63 39.73 24.01
C VAL A 66 32.07 39.81 22.56
N VAL A 67 33.39 39.83 22.33
CA VAL A 67 34.00 39.78 20.99
C VAL A 67 34.51 38.36 20.73
N PHE A 68 33.99 37.72 19.68
CA PHE A 68 34.39 36.37 19.30
C PHE A 68 35.58 36.38 18.31
N PRO A 69 36.38 35.30 18.23
CA PRO A 69 37.55 35.19 17.32
C PRO A 69 37.23 35.31 15.83
N ASN A 70 35.95 35.27 15.45
CA ASN A 70 35.46 35.45 14.08
C ASN A 70 34.97 36.88 13.80
N GLY A 71 35.25 37.83 14.69
CA GLY A 71 34.94 39.25 14.52
C GLY A 71 33.53 39.67 14.91
N VAL A 72 32.70 38.77 15.44
CA VAL A 72 31.33 39.10 15.87
C VAL A 72 31.35 39.67 17.29
N GLN A 73 30.77 40.86 17.46
CA GLN A 73 30.66 41.54 18.75
C GLN A 73 29.21 41.55 19.23
N PHE A 74 28.97 41.20 20.50
CA PHE A 74 27.70 41.43 21.18
C PHE A 74 27.89 42.50 22.24
N ASN A 75 27.16 43.61 22.14
CA ASN A 75 27.28 44.72 23.07
C ASN A 75 25.98 44.94 23.87
N ASN A 76 26.10 45.57 25.05
CA ASN A 76 24.98 45.99 25.94
C ASN A 76 24.16 44.85 26.60
N ILE A 77 24.83 43.89 27.26
CA ILE A 77 24.13 42.97 28.17
C ILE A 77 23.76 43.73 29.46
N LYS A 78 22.46 43.82 29.79
CA LYS A 78 21.96 44.60 30.93
C LYS A 78 22.15 43.87 32.27
N GLN A 79 22.45 44.63 33.32
CA GLN A 79 22.78 44.20 34.70
C GLN A 79 21.66 43.47 35.47
N GLU A 80 20.46 43.33 34.90
CA GLU A 80 19.29 42.77 35.59
C GLU A 80 19.23 41.23 35.59
N GLU A 81 20.12 40.54 34.87
CA GLU A 81 20.16 39.06 34.84
C GLU A 81 20.95 38.43 35.99
N THR A 82 21.62 39.24 36.81
CA THR A 82 22.38 38.78 37.99
C THR A 82 21.47 38.23 39.10
N GLY A 83 20.25 38.76 39.24
CA GLY A 83 19.31 38.42 40.33
C GLY A 83 18.69 37.03 40.22
N MET A 84 18.47 36.52 39.01
CA MET A 84 17.89 35.18 38.79
C MET A 84 18.86 34.07 39.22
N LEU A 85 20.16 34.31 39.07
CA LEU A 85 21.21 33.37 39.42
C LEU A 85 21.30 33.20 40.95
N PHE A 86 21.22 34.30 41.70
CA PHE A 86 21.17 34.27 43.16
C PHE A 86 19.84 33.69 43.70
N GLN A 87 18.70 33.97 43.06
CA GLN A 87 17.39 33.41 43.47
C GLN A 87 17.27 31.89 43.27
N ILE A 88 17.91 31.34 42.22
CA ILE A 88 17.95 29.89 41.99
C ILE A 88 18.80 29.19 43.04
N LEU A 89 19.86 29.85 43.51
CA LEU A 89 20.81 29.32 44.48
C LEU A 89 20.31 29.44 45.93
N ASP A 90 19.56 30.51 46.24
CA ASP A 90 18.90 30.70 47.54
C ASP A 90 17.79 29.65 47.75
N ARG A 91 17.07 29.28 46.68
CA ARG A 91 16.11 28.16 46.67
C ARG A 91 16.75 26.77 46.88
N LEU A 92 18.06 26.66 46.78
CA LEU A 92 18.82 25.44 47.06
C LEU A 92 19.42 25.41 48.47
N GLY A 93 19.13 26.43 49.30
CA GLY A 93 19.39 26.42 50.75
C GLY A 93 20.83 26.67 51.19
N MET A 94 21.66 27.33 50.37
CA MET A 94 23.06 27.60 50.69
C MET A 94 23.29 29.10 50.91
N THR A 95 24.00 29.48 51.99
CA THR A 95 24.33 30.89 52.25
C THR A 95 25.58 31.36 51.49
N SER A 96 25.63 32.65 51.17
CA SER A 96 26.71 33.28 50.38
C SER A 96 28.12 33.08 50.96
N GLU A 97 28.25 32.97 52.28
CA GLU A 97 29.53 32.76 52.98
C GLU A 97 30.02 31.31 52.90
N GLN A 98 29.13 30.31 52.85
CA GLN A 98 29.50 28.90 52.75
C GLN A 98 30.07 28.54 51.37
N MET A 99 29.81 29.38 50.36
CA MET A 99 30.19 29.16 48.97
C MET A 99 31.61 29.64 48.64
N LEU A 100 32.13 30.64 49.36
CA LEU A 100 33.48 31.17 49.15
C LEU A 100 34.58 30.28 49.73
N SER A 101 34.22 29.29 50.56
CA SER A 101 35.14 28.38 51.24
C SER A 101 35.19 26.98 50.62
N LEU A 102 34.38 26.67 49.61
CA LEU A 102 34.34 25.36 48.95
C LEU A 102 35.28 25.31 47.74
N THR A 103 35.99 24.18 47.58
CA THR A 103 36.78 23.95 46.37
C THR A 103 35.87 23.70 45.17
N THR A 104 36.37 23.98 43.96
CA THR A 104 35.67 23.76 42.68
C THR A 104 35.14 22.33 42.53
N GLU A 105 35.81 21.36 43.14
CA GLU A 105 35.45 19.94 43.10
C GLU A 105 34.32 19.59 44.07
N GLN A 106 34.29 20.21 45.26
CA GLN A 106 33.22 20.05 46.24
C GLN A 106 31.92 20.69 45.74
N LEU A 107 32.02 21.87 45.13
CA LEU A 107 30.86 22.55 44.54
C LEU A 107 30.25 21.75 43.37
N ALA A 108 31.09 21.11 42.55
CA ALA A 108 30.66 20.23 41.46
C ALA A 108 29.92 18.98 41.95
N LYS A 109 30.31 18.41 43.10
CA LYS A 109 29.60 17.28 43.72
C LYS A 109 28.24 17.68 44.30
N THR A 110 28.16 18.83 44.97
CA THR A 110 26.92 19.30 45.60
C THR A 110 25.86 19.67 44.57
N LEU A 111 26.27 20.26 43.43
CA LEU A 111 25.39 20.57 42.30
C LEU A 111 24.96 19.33 41.49
N ALA A 112 25.65 18.19 41.64
CA ALA A 112 25.35 16.97 40.89
C ALA A 112 24.12 16.19 41.42
N GLY A 113 23.64 16.48 42.64
CA GLY A 113 22.51 15.78 43.28
C GLY A 113 22.77 14.27 43.49
N PRO A 114 21.89 13.54 44.20
CA PRO A 114 22.03 12.09 44.32
C PRO A 114 21.94 11.45 42.93
N ASN A 115 22.81 10.45 42.71
CA ASN A 115 23.03 9.71 41.46
C ASN A 115 21.72 9.55 40.65
N PRO A 116 21.68 9.94 39.36
CA PRO A 116 20.44 9.93 38.58
C PRO A 116 19.81 8.54 38.61
N GLN A 117 18.65 8.43 39.25
CA GLN A 117 17.81 7.26 39.12
C GLN A 117 17.49 7.08 37.64
N LYS A 118 17.65 5.85 37.15
CA LYS A 118 17.25 5.44 35.80
C LYS A 118 15.75 5.75 35.67
N ILE A 119 15.39 6.87 35.07
CA ILE A 119 14.02 7.11 34.64
C ILE A 119 13.84 6.16 33.45
N GLU A 120 13.25 5.00 33.71
CA GLU A 120 12.78 4.15 32.61
C GLU A 120 11.83 5.00 31.76
N PRO A 121 12.03 5.08 30.43
CA PRO A 121 11.08 5.77 29.57
C PRO A 121 9.71 5.15 29.83
N ALA A 122 8.67 5.98 29.98
CA ALA A 122 7.30 5.51 30.14
C ALA A 122 7.04 4.40 29.13
N LYS A 123 6.65 3.22 29.61
CA LYS A 123 6.42 2.06 28.73
C LYS A 123 5.54 2.54 27.58
N PRO A 124 6.01 2.42 26.32
CA PRO A 124 5.20 2.81 25.20
C PRO A 124 3.85 2.11 25.30
N LYS A 125 2.76 2.78 24.91
CA LYS A 125 1.42 2.18 24.85
C LYS A 125 1.40 1.12 23.74
N SER A 126 1.95 -0.04 24.03
CA SER A 126 2.00 -1.18 23.13
C SER A 126 0.73 -2.01 23.26
N LYS A 127 0.44 -2.78 22.22
CA LYS A 127 -0.74 -3.63 22.12
C LYS A 127 -0.35 -5.01 21.62
N LEU A 128 -1.20 -5.99 21.92
CA LEU A 128 -1.10 -7.31 21.31
C LEU A 128 -1.29 -7.22 19.79
N LEU A 129 -0.62 -8.10 19.05
CA LEU A 129 -0.74 -8.16 17.60
C LEU A 129 -2.21 -8.27 17.15
N SER A 130 -3.01 -9.09 17.84
CA SER A 130 -4.45 -9.26 17.55
C SER A 130 -5.24 -7.95 17.65
N GLU A 131 -4.94 -7.09 18.62
CA GLU A 131 -5.61 -5.82 18.79
C GLU A 131 -5.25 -4.83 17.67
N VAL A 132 -3.96 -4.80 17.29
CA VAL A 132 -3.50 -3.94 16.19
C VAL A 132 -4.11 -4.38 14.86
N ILE A 133 -4.22 -5.70 14.62
CA ILE A 133 -4.92 -6.24 13.44
C ILE A 133 -6.38 -5.77 13.42
N ALA A 134 -7.09 -5.84 14.55
CA ALA A 134 -8.48 -5.40 14.62
C ALA A 134 -8.65 -3.91 14.30
N LEU A 135 -7.78 -3.05 14.85
CA LEU A 135 -7.77 -1.61 14.57
C LEU A 135 -7.48 -1.32 13.09
N TYR A 136 -6.45 -1.96 12.54
CA TYR A 136 -6.07 -1.83 11.14
C TYR A 136 -7.20 -2.25 10.20
N LEU A 137 -7.84 -3.40 10.44
CA LEU A 137 -8.94 -3.88 9.62
C LEU A 137 -10.18 -2.99 9.73
N ALA A 138 -10.46 -2.43 10.92
CA ALA A 138 -11.56 -1.48 11.08
C ALA A 138 -11.36 -0.24 10.21
N GLU A 139 -10.15 0.32 10.16
CA GLU A 139 -9.84 1.43 9.25
C GLU A 139 -9.94 1.00 7.79
N LYS A 140 -9.34 -0.15 7.43
CA LYS A 140 -9.29 -0.57 6.02
C LYS A 140 -10.63 -1.00 5.43
N ARG A 141 -11.63 -1.30 6.26
CA ARG A 141 -13.00 -1.53 5.77
C ARG A 141 -13.64 -0.26 5.19
N LEU A 142 -13.08 0.92 5.44
CA LEU A 142 -13.58 2.19 4.90
C LEU A 142 -13.13 2.44 3.45
N ASP A 143 -11.95 1.96 3.05
CA ASP A 143 -11.31 2.25 1.76
C ASP A 143 -11.14 1.01 0.86
N ASN A 144 -11.06 -0.20 1.42
CA ASN A 144 -10.86 -1.42 0.65
C ASN A 144 -12.16 -2.17 0.32
N VAL A 145 -12.16 -2.82 -0.85
CA VAL A 145 -13.23 -3.75 -1.24
C VAL A 145 -13.27 -5.00 -0.34
N PRO A 146 -14.45 -5.63 -0.13
CA PRO A 146 -14.63 -6.76 0.80
C PRO A 146 -13.64 -7.91 0.57
N LYS A 147 -13.40 -8.29 -0.68
CA LYS A 147 -12.44 -9.34 -1.03
C LYS A 147 -11.02 -9.07 -0.53
N THR A 148 -10.57 -7.81 -0.61
CA THR A 148 -9.23 -7.44 -0.14
C THR A 148 -9.14 -7.49 1.39
N ILE A 149 -10.24 -7.20 2.09
CA ILE A 149 -10.33 -7.37 3.54
C ILE A 149 -10.25 -8.84 3.92
N ASP A 150 -11.00 -9.71 3.25
CA ASP A 150 -10.95 -11.16 3.46
C ASP A 150 -9.52 -11.73 3.25
N ASP A 151 -8.82 -11.30 2.20
CA ASP A 151 -7.44 -11.72 1.92
C ASP A 151 -6.44 -11.23 2.98
N LYS A 152 -6.63 -10.00 3.50
CA LYS A 152 -5.85 -9.44 4.62
C LYS A 152 -6.11 -10.24 5.90
N GLU A 153 -7.37 -10.44 6.26
CA GLU A 153 -7.80 -11.22 7.43
C GLU A 153 -7.20 -12.62 7.40
N ARG A 154 -7.33 -13.34 6.27
CA ARG A 154 -6.73 -14.67 6.12
C ARG A 154 -5.22 -14.65 6.31
N THR A 155 -4.53 -13.64 5.78
CA THR A 155 -3.07 -13.51 5.92
C THR A 155 -2.67 -13.22 7.36
N PHE A 156 -3.39 -12.34 8.05
CA PHE A 156 -3.11 -12.01 9.45
C PHE A 156 -3.43 -13.17 10.39
N THR A 157 -4.52 -13.91 10.16
CA THR A 157 -4.84 -15.13 10.91
C THR A 157 -3.79 -16.22 10.69
N GLU A 158 -3.30 -16.39 9.47
CA GLU A 158 -2.21 -17.34 9.18
C GLU A 158 -0.89 -16.92 9.88
N PHE A 159 -0.55 -15.63 9.84
CA PHE A 159 0.63 -15.11 10.54
C PHE A 159 0.50 -15.27 12.06
N HIS A 160 -0.65 -14.91 12.63
CA HIS A 160 -0.98 -15.12 14.05
C HIS A 160 -1.04 -16.61 14.44
N GLY A 161 -1.42 -17.51 13.53
CA GLY A 161 -1.37 -18.94 13.79
C GLY A 161 0.05 -19.49 13.89
N PHE A 162 1.01 -18.88 13.18
CA PHE A 162 2.41 -19.30 13.19
C PHE A 162 3.23 -18.72 14.33
N PHE A 163 2.80 -17.59 14.90
CA PHE A 163 3.47 -16.96 16.01
C PHE A 163 2.48 -16.69 17.13
N GLU A 164 2.82 -17.07 18.37
CA GLU A 164 2.01 -16.78 19.56
C GLU A 164 1.57 -15.30 19.62
N ASN A 165 0.37 -15.02 20.13
CA ASN A 165 -0.16 -13.66 20.26
C ASN A 165 0.61 -12.87 21.31
N LYS A 166 1.67 -12.20 20.87
CA LYS A 166 2.54 -11.39 21.73
C LYS A 166 2.34 -9.91 21.43
N ASP A 167 2.98 -9.10 22.26
CA ASP A 167 3.11 -7.67 21.98
C ASP A 167 3.70 -7.47 20.57
N ILE A 168 3.09 -6.58 19.79
CA ILE A 168 3.51 -6.32 18.41
C ILE A 168 4.99 -5.92 18.32
N ASN A 169 5.59 -5.36 19.37
CA ASN A 169 7.00 -4.98 19.43
C ASN A 169 7.96 -6.16 19.60
N THR A 170 7.47 -7.37 19.90
CA THR A 170 8.31 -8.57 19.96
C THR A 170 8.65 -9.14 18.58
N TYR A 171 7.90 -8.74 17.55
CA TYR A 171 8.13 -9.20 16.19
C TYR A 171 9.17 -8.31 15.51
N GLY A 172 10.30 -8.92 15.13
CA GLY A 172 11.40 -8.26 14.45
C GLY A 172 11.66 -8.85 13.06
N ALA A 173 12.82 -8.51 12.47
CA ALA A 173 13.23 -9.01 11.17
C ALA A 173 13.27 -10.54 11.11
N ASP A 174 13.66 -11.20 12.20
CA ASP A 174 13.73 -12.67 12.29
C ASP A 174 12.36 -13.32 12.14
N SER A 175 11.31 -12.74 12.75
CA SER A 175 9.93 -13.21 12.60
C SER A 175 9.47 -13.10 11.14
N ALA A 176 9.79 -11.99 10.47
CA ALA A 176 9.42 -11.75 9.09
C ALA A 176 10.15 -12.69 8.11
N VAL A 177 11.45 -12.95 8.33
CA VAL A 177 12.23 -13.91 7.56
C VAL A 177 11.73 -15.35 7.81
N SER A 178 11.45 -15.71 9.06
CA SER A 178 10.90 -17.02 9.42
C SER A 178 9.56 -17.27 8.73
N TYR A 179 8.65 -16.28 8.75
CA TYR A 179 7.38 -16.35 8.04
C TYR A 179 7.57 -16.57 6.53
N LYS A 180 8.42 -15.77 5.88
CA LYS A 180 8.75 -15.93 4.46
C LYS A 180 9.27 -17.34 4.15
N ASN A 181 10.21 -17.85 4.96
CA ASN A 181 10.81 -19.16 4.75
C ASN A 181 9.78 -20.28 4.92
N ARG A 182 8.84 -20.16 5.86
CA ARG A 182 7.71 -21.09 5.98
C ARG A 182 6.82 -21.08 4.73
N LEU A 183 6.49 -19.90 4.21
CA LEU A 183 5.70 -19.82 2.97
C LEU A 183 6.41 -20.45 1.77
N ILE A 184 7.74 -20.33 1.70
CA ILE A 184 8.56 -21.02 0.70
C ILE A 184 8.48 -22.54 0.90
N ALA A 185 8.62 -23.03 2.14
CA ALA A 185 8.52 -24.46 2.46
C ALA A 185 7.13 -25.05 2.17
N SER A 186 6.06 -24.25 2.35
CA SER A 186 4.69 -24.60 1.96
C SER A 186 4.44 -24.52 0.44
N ASN A 187 5.48 -24.34 -0.37
CA ASN A 187 5.44 -24.33 -1.83
C ASN A 187 4.49 -23.27 -2.43
N HIS A 188 4.40 -22.10 -1.79
CA HIS A 188 3.70 -20.95 -2.37
C HIS A 188 4.51 -20.32 -3.52
N SER A 189 3.82 -19.75 -4.51
CA SER A 189 4.46 -19.00 -5.59
C SER A 189 5.03 -17.67 -5.10
N ALA A 190 6.08 -17.17 -5.76
CA ALA A 190 6.71 -15.90 -5.40
C ALA A 190 5.73 -14.72 -5.36
N SER A 191 4.76 -14.68 -6.27
CA SER A 191 3.70 -13.66 -6.29
C SER A 191 2.83 -13.70 -5.03
N ARG A 192 2.38 -14.90 -4.64
CA ARG A 192 1.56 -15.09 -3.43
C ARG A 192 2.32 -14.76 -2.15
N ILE A 193 3.60 -15.14 -2.08
CA ILE A 193 4.47 -14.79 -0.95
C ILE A 193 4.59 -13.27 -0.84
N ASN A 194 4.93 -12.60 -1.95
CA ASN A 194 5.10 -11.15 -1.98
C ASN A 194 3.81 -10.39 -1.64
N ALA A 195 2.64 -10.89 -2.05
CA ALA A 195 1.35 -10.31 -1.67
C ALA A 195 1.12 -10.38 -0.16
N LYS A 196 1.33 -11.56 0.45
CA LYS A 196 1.21 -11.76 1.90
C LYS A 196 2.18 -10.89 2.69
N THR A 197 3.45 -10.85 2.30
CA THR A 197 4.45 -9.99 2.94
C THR A 197 4.12 -8.50 2.77
N SER A 198 3.49 -8.11 1.67
CA SER A 198 3.03 -6.73 1.46
C SER A 198 1.92 -6.35 2.45
N PHE A 199 0.93 -7.22 2.69
CA PHE A 199 -0.11 -6.95 3.69
C PHE A 199 0.46 -6.80 5.09
N LEU A 200 1.44 -7.63 5.46
CA LEU A 200 2.13 -7.50 6.74
C LEU A 200 2.98 -6.23 6.80
N LYS A 201 3.66 -5.85 5.71
CA LYS A 201 4.34 -4.56 5.62
C LYS A 201 3.39 -3.40 5.90
N ASP A 202 2.20 -3.41 5.29
CA ASP A 202 1.20 -2.35 5.48
C ASP A 202 0.67 -2.30 6.92
N LEU A 203 0.46 -3.46 7.55
CA LEU A 203 0.06 -3.56 8.96
C LEU A 203 1.11 -2.95 9.91
N PHE A 204 2.38 -3.30 9.73
CA PHE A 204 3.46 -2.75 10.57
C PHE A 204 3.73 -1.27 10.28
N ALA A 205 3.50 -0.80 9.05
CA ALA A 205 3.55 0.62 8.73
C ALA A 205 2.45 1.38 9.50
N TYR A 206 1.21 0.89 9.45
CA TYR A 206 0.11 1.44 10.26
C TYR A 206 0.43 1.48 11.76
N ALA A 207 1.03 0.41 12.29
CA ALA A 207 1.40 0.35 13.70
C ALA A 207 2.48 1.39 14.07
N ILE A 208 3.42 1.67 13.17
CA ILE A 208 4.43 2.72 13.35
C ILE A 208 3.76 4.10 13.35
N ASP A 209 2.92 4.37 12.35
CA ASP A 209 2.26 5.67 12.18
C ASP A 209 1.33 6.01 13.35
N ASN A 210 0.74 4.99 13.99
CA ASN A 210 -0.13 5.13 15.17
C ASN A 210 0.62 5.02 16.51
N ASN A 211 1.96 5.04 16.52
CA ASN A 211 2.78 4.90 17.72
C ASN A 211 2.44 3.64 18.56
N LEU A 212 2.18 2.51 17.89
CA LEU A 212 1.96 1.19 18.50
C LEU A 212 3.19 0.27 18.34
N TYR A 213 4.05 0.56 17.36
CA TYR A 213 5.29 -0.16 17.08
C TYR A 213 6.47 0.82 16.97
N PHE A 214 7.58 0.53 17.68
CA PHE A 214 8.68 1.50 17.89
C PHE A 214 10.02 1.11 17.26
N GLN A 215 10.03 0.06 16.44
CA GLN A 215 11.20 -0.38 15.69
C GLN A 215 11.02 -0.14 14.20
N THR A 216 12.04 -0.47 13.40
CA THR A 216 11.92 -0.46 11.93
C THR A 216 10.97 -1.56 11.45
N ASN A 217 10.17 -1.28 10.43
CA ASN A 217 9.20 -2.25 9.88
C ASN A 217 9.88 -3.59 9.51
N PRO A 218 9.50 -4.72 10.15
CA PRO A 218 10.09 -6.04 9.90
C PRO A 218 9.99 -6.53 8.46
N PHE A 219 8.96 -6.09 7.73
CA PHE A 219 8.65 -6.54 6.38
C PHE A 219 9.15 -5.58 5.29
N GLU A 220 9.88 -4.52 5.64
CA GLU A 220 10.31 -3.48 4.70
C GLU A 220 11.06 -4.05 3.50
N LYS A 221 11.98 -4.98 3.76
CA LYS A 221 12.88 -5.61 2.78
C LYS A 221 12.59 -7.11 2.54
N VAL A 222 11.52 -7.65 3.12
CA VAL A 222 11.20 -9.08 3.05
C VAL A 222 10.44 -9.37 1.76
N ARG A 223 11.15 -9.85 0.74
CA ARG A 223 10.59 -10.19 -0.57
C ARG A 223 11.27 -11.42 -1.17
N VAL A 224 10.58 -12.05 -2.10
CA VAL A 224 11.11 -13.11 -2.97
C VAL A 224 11.25 -12.55 -4.38
N SER A 225 12.39 -12.81 -5.02
CA SER A 225 12.62 -12.37 -6.41
C SER A 225 11.53 -12.90 -7.34
N ARG A 226 11.00 -12.03 -8.22
CA ARG A 226 10.07 -12.46 -9.27
C ARG A 226 10.70 -13.44 -10.27
N LYS A 227 12.04 -13.47 -10.35
CA LYS A 227 12.81 -14.43 -11.16
C LYS A 227 13.08 -15.76 -10.43
N SER A 228 12.59 -15.96 -9.21
CA SER A 228 12.83 -17.20 -8.46
C SER A 228 12.23 -18.41 -9.17
N LYS A 229 12.88 -19.57 -9.10
CA LYS A 229 12.39 -20.87 -9.62
C LYS A 229 11.23 -21.47 -8.81
N LEU A 230 10.78 -20.78 -7.73
CA LEU A 230 9.66 -21.21 -6.90
C LEU A 230 8.38 -21.22 -7.73
N LYS A 231 7.78 -22.41 -7.90
CA LYS A 231 6.53 -22.67 -8.65
C LYS A 231 6.29 -21.63 -9.77
N GLN A 232 7.23 -21.58 -10.73
CA GLN A 232 7.13 -20.72 -11.92
C GLN A 232 6.01 -21.15 -12.87
N LYS A 233 5.43 -22.35 -12.67
CA LYS A 233 4.25 -22.80 -13.39
C LYS A 233 2.99 -22.08 -12.87
N VAL A 234 2.87 -20.79 -13.13
CA VAL A 234 1.56 -20.31 -13.58
C VAL A 234 1.58 -20.61 -15.06
N GLU A 235 1.23 -21.83 -15.45
CA GLU A 235 0.95 -22.06 -16.86
C GLU A 235 -0.23 -21.13 -17.20
N SER A 236 -0.01 -20.20 -18.13
CA SER A 236 -1.05 -19.25 -18.53
C SER A 236 -2.25 -20.04 -19.03
N TYR A 237 -3.45 -19.52 -18.78
CA TYR A 237 -4.66 -20.11 -19.35
C TYR A 237 -4.50 -20.26 -20.85
N ARG A 238 -4.93 -21.41 -21.38
CA ARG A 238 -4.93 -21.66 -22.81
C ARG A 238 -6.22 -21.18 -23.43
N ASP A 239 -6.12 -20.69 -24.65
CA ASP A 239 -7.25 -20.39 -25.50
C ASP A 239 -7.99 -21.68 -25.92
N PHE A 240 -9.29 -21.53 -26.16
CA PHE A 240 -10.09 -22.51 -26.88
C PHE A 240 -9.81 -22.41 -28.37
N THR A 241 -9.47 -23.54 -28.96
CA THR A 241 -9.37 -23.75 -30.40
C THR A 241 -10.75 -23.80 -31.05
N ASP A 242 -10.81 -23.73 -32.37
CA ASP A 242 -12.05 -23.88 -33.13
C ASP A 242 -12.75 -25.21 -32.88
N GLY A 243 -11.99 -26.31 -32.70
CA GLY A 243 -12.55 -27.61 -32.32
C GLY A 243 -13.14 -27.60 -30.92
N ASP A 244 -12.47 -26.93 -29.97
CA ASP A 244 -13.01 -26.76 -28.61
C ASP A 244 -14.31 -25.97 -28.62
N LEU A 245 -14.36 -24.86 -29.37
CA LEU A 245 -15.54 -24.01 -29.44
C LEU A 245 -16.73 -24.75 -30.07
N LYS A 246 -16.51 -25.53 -31.13
CA LYS A 246 -17.55 -26.39 -31.71
C LYS A 246 -18.09 -27.39 -30.68
N LEU A 247 -17.21 -28.01 -29.90
CA LEU A 247 -17.62 -28.99 -28.89
C LEU A 247 -18.34 -28.34 -27.69
N ILE A 248 -17.86 -27.18 -27.24
CA ILE A 248 -18.44 -26.41 -26.13
C ILE A 248 -19.82 -25.86 -26.51
N PHE A 249 -19.99 -25.42 -27.74
CA PHE A 249 -21.21 -24.78 -28.23
C PHE A 249 -22.01 -25.71 -29.16
N ASP A 250 -21.86 -27.02 -29.02
CA ASP A 250 -22.73 -28.00 -29.68
C ASP A 250 -24.14 -27.91 -29.06
N GLU A 251 -25.16 -27.76 -29.91
CA GLU A 251 -26.46 -27.20 -29.50
C GLU A 251 -27.17 -28.01 -28.40
N GLU A 252 -27.43 -29.29 -28.68
CA GLU A 252 -28.11 -30.22 -27.79
C GLU A 252 -27.43 -30.35 -26.41
N PRO A 253 -26.15 -30.75 -26.31
CA PRO A 253 -25.49 -30.93 -25.03
C PRO A 253 -25.27 -29.61 -24.28
N TYR A 254 -25.03 -28.49 -24.99
CA TYR A 254 -24.87 -27.18 -24.37
C TYR A 254 -26.17 -26.73 -23.71
N ARG A 255 -27.29 -26.73 -24.44
CA ARG A 255 -28.60 -26.34 -23.89
C ARG A 255 -29.04 -27.24 -22.75
N ALA A 256 -28.86 -28.55 -22.88
CA ALA A 256 -29.24 -29.50 -21.84
C ALA A 256 -28.47 -29.27 -20.53
N PHE A 257 -27.17 -28.93 -20.59
CA PHE A 257 -26.35 -28.74 -19.39
C PHE A 257 -26.41 -27.30 -18.84
N MET A 258 -26.41 -26.30 -19.72
CA MET A 258 -26.53 -24.87 -19.43
C MET A 258 -27.99 -24.44 -19.45
N ASN A 259 -28.82 -25.17 -18.70
CA ASN A 259 -30.27 -25.06 -18.70
C ASN A 259 -30.85 -23.82 -17.99
N LYS A 260 -30.00 -22.86 -17.59
CA LYS A 260 -30.43 -21.59 -16.99
C LYS A 260 -29.93 -20.43 -17.83
N PRO A 261 -30.69 -19.33 -17.94
CA PRO A 261 -30.28 -18.18 -18.75
C PRO A 261 -28.88 -17.65 -18.42
N ASP A 262 -28.52 -17.59 -17.14
CA ASP A 262 -27.21 -17.14 -16.67
C ASP A 262 -26.08 -18.08 -17.14
N TYR A 263 -26.28 -19.38 -17.03
CA TYR A 263 -25.30 -20.38 -17.49
C TYR A 263 -25.18 -20.46 -19.01
N HIS A 264 -26.28 -20.19 -19.72
CA HIS A 264 -26.30 -20.20 -21.17
C HIS A 264 -25.65 -18.96 -21.78
N TRP A 265 -26.03 -17.75 -21.31
CA TRP A 265 -25.58 -16.50 -21.91
C TRP A 265 -24.15 -16.14 -21.52
N LEU A 266 -23.71 -16.40 -20.29
CA LEU A 266 -22.39 -15.95 -19.82
C LEU A 266 -21.21 -16.46 -20.66
N PRO A 267 -21.09 -17.76 -20.99
CA PRO A 267 -20.00 -18.25 -21.85
C PRO A 267 -20.02 -17.60 -23.23
N PHE A 268 -21.21 -17.47 -23.83
CA PHE A 268 -21.40 -16.86 -25.14
C PHE A 268 -21.01 -15.37 -25.15
N LEU A 269 -21.49 -14.60 -24.18
CA LEU A 269 -21.11 -13.20 -24.02
C LEU A 269 -19.61 -13.05 -23.75
N ALA A 270 -19.01 -13.92 -22.92
CA ALA A 270 -17.59 -13.88 -22.62
C ALA A 270 -16.73 -14.11 -23.87
N LEU A 271 -17.14 -15.02 -24.76
CA LEU A 271 -16.45 -15.30 -26.02
C LEU A 271 -16.44 -14.09 -26.96
N TYR A 272 -17.56 -13.37 -27.09
CA TYR A 272 -17.71 -12.28 -28.06
C TYR A 272 -17.36 -10.89 -27.52
N THR A 273 -17.14 -10.74 -26.22
CA THR A 273 -16.81 -9.45 -25.60
C THR A 273 -15.40 -9.40 -25.01
N GLY A 274 -14.82 -10.56 -24.70
CA GLY A 274 -13.59 -10.65 -23.93
C GLY A 274 -13.71 -10.08 -22.51
N ALA A 275 -14.91 -9.75 -22.03
CA ALA A 275 -15.11 -9.20 -20.69
C ALA A 275 -14.76 -10.23 -19.61
N ARG A 276 -14.38 -9.76 -18.41
CA ARG A 276 -14.15 -10.67 -17.29
C ARG A 276 -15.49 -11.25 -16.84
N VAL A 277 -15.46 -12.51 -16.40
CA VAL A 277 -16.65 -13.21 -15.92
C VAL A 277 -17.38 -12.43 -14.81
N GLU A 278 -16.66 -11.78 -13.91
CA GLU A 278 -17.28 -10.99 -12.84
C GLU A 278 -18.02 -9.77 -13.37
N GLU A 279 -17.44 -9.08 -14.38
CA GLU A 279 -18.03 -7.88 -14.98
C GLU A 279 -19.33 -8.22 -15.73
N LEU A 280 -19.40 -9.39 -16.37
CA LEU A 280 -20.64 -9.86 -17.01
C LEU A 280 -21.64 -10.41 -15.98
N ALA A 281 -21.18 -11.14 -14.98
CA ALA A 281 -22.04 -11.77 -13.98
C ALA A 281 -22.73 -10.75 -13.08
N SER A 282 -22.06 -9.62 -12.78
CA SER A 282 -22.62 -8.52 -11.98
C SER A 282 -23.26 -7.41 -12.83
N LEU A 283 -23.48 -7.63 -14.13
CA LEU A 283 -23.95 -6.59 -15.05
C LEU A 283 -25.41 -6.22 -14.78
N LYS A 284 -25.69 -4.92 -14.67
CA LYS A 284 -27.05 -4.39 -14.53
C LYS A 284 -27.70 -4.14 -15.89
N LEU A 285 -29.02 -4.24 -15.96
CA LEU A 285 -29.77 -3.92 -17.19
C LEU A 285 -29.63 -2.46 -17.61
N SER A 286 -29.38 -1.55 -16.66
CA SER A 286 -29.10 -0.13 -16.92
C SER A 286 -27.75 0.11 -17.61
N GLN A 287 -26.83 -0.86 -17.53
CA GLN A 287 -25.53 -0.82 -18.19
C GLN A 287 -25.57 -1.39 -19.62
N ILE A 288 -26.72 -1.89 -20.07
CA ILE A 288 -26.94 -2.32 -21.45
C ILE A 288 -27.58 -1.16 -22.19
N ARG A 289 -26.76 -0.43 -22.93
CA ARG A 289 -27.12 0.85 -23.52
C ARG A 289 -27.11 0.78 -25.04
N HIS A 290 -27.76 1.76 -25.64
CA HIS A 290 -27.83 1.93 -27.09
C HIS A 290 -27.47 3.38 -27.43
N GLU A 291 -26.43 3.57 -28.24
CA GLU A 291 -25.93 4.88 -28.66
C GLU A 291 -25.50 4.80 -30.13
N SER A 292 -25.87 5.78 -30.95
CA SER A 292 -25.47 5.86 -32.36
C SER A 292 -25.76 4.58 -33.18
N GLY A 293 -26.87 3.90 -32.89
CA GLY A 293 -27.26 2.66 -33.57
C GLY A 293 -26.48 1.42 -33.13
N VAL A 294 -25.72 1.50 -32.02
CA VAL A 294 -24.90 0.40 -31.50
C VAL A 294 -25.32 0.06 -30.08
N TRP A 295 -25.63 -1.21 -29.84
CA TRP A 295 -25.80 -1.74 -28.49
C TRP A 295 -24.44 -2.02 -27.85
N TYR A 296 -24.30 -1.74 -26.56
CA TYR A 296 -23.05 -1.95 -25.84
C TYR A 296 -23.26 -2.21 -24.33
N PHE A 297 -22.26 -2.84 -23.72
CA PHE A 297 -22.12 -2.92 -22.26
C PHE A 297 -21.25 -1.78 -21.74
N GLU A 298 -21.74 -1.08 -20.73
CA GLU A 298 -21.01 -0.02 -20.02
C GLU A 298 -20.41 -0.59 -18.73
N ILE A 299 -19.10 -0.88 -18.74
CA ILE A 299 -18.40 -1.47 -17.59
C ILE A 299 -17.67 -0.39 -16.80
N GLU A 300 -18.06 -0.22 -15.54
CA GLU A 300 -17.39 0.65 -14.58
C GLU A 300 -16.18 -0.07 -13.93
N GLN A 301 -15.03 0.60 -13.81
CA GLN A 301 -13.88 0.02 -13.11
C GLN A 301 -13.96 0.22 -11.60
N ALA A 302 -13.91 -0.88 -10.83
CA ALA A 302 -14.05 -0.89 -9.38
C ALA A 302 -13.03 -0.02 -8.60
N LYS A 303 -11.84 0.26 -9.17
CA LYS A 303 -10.80 1.05 -8.48
C LYS A 303 -10.86 2.55 -8.78
N ASN A 304 -11.42 2.93 -9.93
CA ASN A 304 -11.53 4.32 -10.37
C ASN A 304 -12.95 4.52 -10.90
N ARG A 305 -13.83 5.12 -10.08
CA ARG A 305 -15.22 5.43 -10.47
C ARG A 305 -15.32 6.24 -11.78
N ASN A 306 -14.25 6.94 -12.17
CA ASN A 306 -14.19 7.72 -13.42
C ASN A 306 -13.68 6.94 -14.63
N SER A 307 -13.31 5.66 -14.51
CA SER A 307 -12.90 4.85 -15.66
C SER A 307 -14.06 3.96 -16.11
N ILE A 308 -14.82 4.46 -17.08
CA ILE A 308 -15.88 3.72 -17.78
C ILE A 308 -15.30 3.16 -19.07
N ARG A 309 -15.66 1.93 -19.44
CA ARG A 309 -15.38 1.41 -20.79
C ARG A 309 -16.64 0.89 -21.44
N LYS A 310 -16.78 1.16 -22.74
CA LYS A 310 -17.91 0.72 -23.56
C LYS A 310 -17.48 -0.48 -24.40
N ILE A 311 -18.23 -1.58 -24.30
CA ILE A 311 -17.99 -2.82 -25.05
C ILE A 311 -19.16 -3.03 -26.02
N PRO A 312 -19.00 -2.77 -27.33
CA PRO A 312 -20.05 -3.03 -28.31
C PRO A 312 -20.48 -4.49 -28.33
N LEU A 313 -21.77 -4.73 -28.59
CA LEU A 313 -22.29 -6.07 -28.82
C LEU A 313 -21.89 -6.54 -30.22
N HIS A 314 -21.31 -7.73 -30.29
CA HIS A 314 -21.03 -8.38 -31.57
C HIS A 314 -22.32 -8.69 -32.33
N LYS A 315 -22.30 -8.65 -33.67
CA LYS A 315 -23.45 -9.00 -34.52
C LYS A 315 -24.05 -10.38 -34.21
N ALA A 316 -23.24 -11.34 -33.76
CA ALA A 316 -23.73 -12.67 -33.35
C ALA A 316 -24.61 -12.59 -32.08
N ILE A 317 -24.28 -11.70 -31.13
CA ILE A 317 -25.10 -11.46 -29.93
C ILE A 317 -26.42 -10.78 -30.31
N GLU A 318 -26.38 -9.80 -31.21
CA GLU A 318 -27.58 -9.10 -31.65
C GLU A 318 -28.55 -10.06 -32.36
N ARG A 319 -28.03 -11.03 -33.12
CA ARG A 319 -28.82 -12.05 -33.83
C ARG A 319 -29.26 -13.23 -32.94
N SER A 320 -28.74 -13.35 -31.72
CA SER A 320 -28.93 -14.58 -30.94
C SER A 320 -30.23 -14.66 -30.14
N GLY A 321 -31.04 -13.60 -30.14
CA GLY A 321 -32.18 -13.44 -29.23
C GLY A 321 -31.80 -12.86 -27.86
N PHE A 322 -30.53 -12.48 -27.64
CA PHE A 322 -30.08 -11.91 -26.37
C PHE A 322 -30.83 -10.61 -26.00
N LEU A 323 -31.06 -9.73 -26.98
CA LEU A 323 -31.79 -8.49 -26.74
C LEU A 323 -33.26 -8.75 -26.36
N ALA A 324 -33.90 -9.78 -26.93
CA ALA A 324 -35.25 -10.18 -26.52
C ALA A 324 -35.27 -10.70 -25.08
N TYR A 325 -34.24 -11.44 -24.65
CA TYR A 325 -34.07 -11.83 -23.25
C TYR A 325 -33.92 -10.61 -22.32
N VAL A 326 -33.11 -9.62 -22.70
CA VAL A 326 -32.93 -8.37 -21.96
C VAL A 326 -34.26 -7.62 -21.81
N GLU A 327 -35.02 -7.46 -22.88
CA GLU A 327 -36.34 -6.81 -22.83
C GLU A 327 -37.34 -7.61 -21.97
N GLY A 328 -37.31 -8.94 -22.02
CA GLY A 328 -38.10 -9.79 -21.14
C GLY A 328 -37.78 -9.58 -19.65
N LEU A 329 -36.52 -9.30 -19.30
CA LEU A 329 -36.16 -8.95 -17.92
C LEU A 329 -36.60 -7.54 -17.53
N ARG A 330 -36.52 -6.58 -18.45
CA ARG A 330 -36.98 -5.19 -18.24
C ARG A 330 -38.48 -5.15 -17.96
N THR A 331 -39.28 -5.87 -18.74
CA THR A 331 -40.74 -5.96 -18.53
C THR A 331 -41.10 -6.62 -17.20
N GLN A 332 -40.23 -7.50 -16.68
CA GLN A 332 -40.37 -8.10 -15.35
C GLN A 332 -39.78 -7.25 -14.21
N ASN A 333 -39.40 -5.99 -14.48
CA ASN A 333 -38.78 -5.07 -13.52
C ASN A 333 -37.56 -5.67 -12.80
N LYS A 334 -36.74 -6.46 -13.50
CA LYS A 334 -35.48 -6.95 -12.95
C LYS A 334 -34.40 -5.88 -13.10
N GLU A 335 -33.49 -5.80 -12.14
CA GLU A 335 -32.37 -4.84 -12.20
C GLU A 335 -31.09 -5.44 -12.80
N MET A 336 -30.86 -6.73 -12.54
CA MET A 336 -29.65 -7.45 -12.95
C MET A 336 -29.88 -8.20 -14.26
N LEU A 337 -28.85 -8.29 -15.11
CA LEU A 337 -28.88 -9.13 -16.31
C LEU A 337 -29.05 -10.61 -15.95
N PHE A 338 -28.49 -11.03 -14.82
CA PHE A 338 -28.59 -12.41 -14.34
C PHE A 338 -29.17 -12.48 -12.92
N PRO A 339 -30.51 -12.34 -12.75
CA PRO A 339 -31.14 -12.28 -11.43
C PRO A 339 -30.94 -13.54 -10.57
N HIS A 340 -30.63 -14.68 -11.20
CA HIS A 340 -30.44 -15.96 -10.52
C HIS A 340 -29.03 -16.14 -9.94
N LEU A 341 -28.07 -15.31 -10.36
CA LEU A 341 -26.73 -15.32 -9.79
C LEU A 341 -26.76 -14.56 -8.47
N ARG A 342 -26.51 -15.30 -7.39
CA ARG A 342 -26.39 -14.73 -6.05
C ARG A 342 -24.95 -14.29 -5.82
N ASP A 343 -24.79 -13.08 -5.31
CA ASP A 343 -23.50 -12.63 -4.80
C ASP A 343 -23.09 -13.50 -3.61
N GLY A 344 -21.79 -13.73 -3.47
CA GLY A 344 -21.21 -14.41 -2.33
C GLY A 344 -19.89 -13.75 -1.96
N LYS A 345 -19.20 -14.25 -0.92
CA LYS A 345 -17.92 -13.68 -0.46
C LYS A 345 -16.86 -13.50 -1.56
N ASN A 346 -16.96 -14.25 -2.66
CA ASN A 346 -16.00 -14.23 -3.76
C ASN A 346 -16.57 -13.60 -5.05
N GLY A 347 -17.71 -12.92 -5.01
CA GLY A 347 -18.41 -12.35 -6.17
C GLY A 347 -19.36 -13.31 -6.86
N TYR A 348 -20.00 -12.82 -7.93
CA TYR A 348 -21.02 -13.51 -8.72
C TYR A 348 -20.44 -14.62 -9.60
N SER A 349 -19.17 -14.52 -9.99
CA SER A 349 -18.57 -15.39 -11.02
C SER A 349 -18.22 -16.82 -10.58
N LYS A 350 -18.12 -17.08 -9.27
CA LYS A 350 -17.65 -18.38 -8.75
C LYS A 350 -18.58 -19.53 -9.13
N ASN A 351 -19.90 -19.32 -9.06
CA ASN A 351 -20.88 -20.35 -9.40
C ASN A 351 -20.84 -20.70 -10.88
N MET A 352 -20.76 -19.68 -11.74
CA MET A 352 -20.61 -19.86 -13.19
C MET A 352 -19.31 -20.60 -13.52
N SER A 353 -18.17 -20.16 -12.97
CA SER A 353 -16.88 -20.79 -13.26
C SER A 353 -16.84 -22.25 -12.84
N ARG A 354 -17.43 -22.59 -11.68
CA ARG A 354 -17.57 -23.98 -11.23
C ARG A 354 -18.48 -24.79 -12.14
N ARG A 355 -19.64 -24.25 -12.51
CA ARG A 355 -20.61 -24.93 -13.39
C ARG A 355 -20.01 -25.18 -14.77
N PHE A 356 -19.29 -24.21 -15.31
CA PHE A 356 -18.58 -24.36 -16.58
C PHE A 356 -17.45 -25.38 -16.51
N GLY A 357 -16.68 -25.43 -15.41
CA GLY A 357 -15.70 -26.48 -15.19
C GLY A 357 -16.32 -27.89 -15.26
N GLN A 358 -17.46 -28.10 -14.57
CA GLN A 358 -18.20 -29.36 -14.64
C GLN A 358 -18.67 -29.70 -16.06
N TYR A 359 -18.99 -28.69 -16.87
CA TYR A 359 -19.36 -28.89 -18.26
C TYR A 359 -18.16 -29.34 -19.10
N LEU A 360 -17.00 -28.70 -18.94
CA LEU A 360 -15.76 -29.11 -19.59
C LEU A 360 -15.35 -30.54 -19.19
N ASP A 361 -15.52 -30.90 -17.91
CA ASP A 361 -15.30 -32.27 -17.43
C ASP A 361 -16.22 -33.27 -18.13
N LYS A 362 -17.51 -32.93 -18.30
CA LYS A 362 -18.49 -33.74 -19.06
C LYS A 362 -18.08 -33.89 -20.53
N LEU A 363 -17.55 -32.84 -21.14
CA LEU A 363 -17.01 -32.84 -22.49
C LEU A 363 -15.62 -33.50 -22.60
N LYS A 364 -15.06 -34.00 -21.48
CA LYS A 364 -13.77 -34.69 -21.39
C LYS A 364 -12.58 -33.84 -21.82
N PHE A 365 -12.61 -32.54 -21.54
CA PHE A 365 -11.43 -31.69 -21.66
C PHE A 365 -10.38 -32.11 -20.64
N THR A 366 -9.15 -32.37 -21.10
CA THR A 366 -8.05 -32.87 -20.26
C THR A 366 -7.03 -31.79 -19.90
N ASP A 367 -7.00 -30.67 -20.62
CA ASP A 367 -6.08 -29.55 -20.36
C ASP A 367 -6.65 -28.67 -19.25
N ASP A 368 -6.08 -28.76 -18.05
CA ASP A 368 -6.50 -28.03 -16.84
C ASP A 368 -6.33 -26.50 -16.92
N ARG A 369 -5.66 -26.02 -17.97
CA ARG A 369 -5.53 -24.59 -18.28
C ARG A 369 -6.70 -24.03 -19.09
N LYS A 370 -7.56 -24.89 -19.61
CA LYS A 370 -8.81 -24.49 -20.26
C LYS A 370 -9.89 -24.33 -19.21
N VAL A 371 -10.21 -23.08 -18.90
CA VAL A 371 -11.18 -22.70 -17.87
C VAL A 371 -12.10 -21.60 -18.39
N PHE A 372 -13.03 -21.09 -17.59
CA PHE A 372 -13.91 -19.99 -18.05
C PHE A 372 -13.12 -18.78 -18.57
N HIS A 373 -12.01 -18.42 -17.92
CA HIS A 373 -11.17 -17.29 -18.35
C HIS A 373 -10.52 -17.50 -19.73
N SER A 374 -10.46 -18.74 -20.22
CA SER A 374 -9.97 -19.06 -21.56
C SER A 374 -10.79 -18.39 -22.66
N PHE A 375 -12.08 -18.09 -22.45
CA PHE A 375 -12.86 -17.31 -23.43
C PHE A 375 -12.26 -15.93 -23.68
N ARG A 376 -11.79 -15.26 -22.62
CA ARG A 376 -11.12 -13.96 -22.76
C ARG A 376 -9.78 -14.12 -23.48
N HIS A 377 -9.02 -15.18 -23.20
CA HIS A 377 -7.79 -15.47 -23.93
C HIS A 377 -8.06 -15.72 -25.41
N THR A 378 -9.08 -16.54 -25.75
CA THR A 378 -9.52 -16.77 -27.13
C THR A 378 -9.90 -15.46 -27.82
N PHE A 379 -10.73 -14.62 -27.20
CA PHE A 379 -11.09 -13.31 -27.76
C PHE A 379 -9.86 -12.45 -28.04
N ILE A 380 -8.98 -12.30 -27.05
CA ILE A 380 -7.78 -11.47 -27.15
C ILE A 380 -6.83 -12.00 -28.22
N ASN A 381 -6.62 -13.33 -28.26
CA ASN A 381 -5.74 -13.98 -29.22
C ASN A 381 -6.28 -13.78 -30.64
N ARG A 382 -7.57 -14.07 -30.87
CA ARG A 382 -8.22 -13.90 -32.18
C ARG A 382 -8.15 -12.46 -32.68
N MET A 383 -8.41 -11.47 -31.81
CA MET A 383 -8.27 -10.06 -32.17
C MET A 383 -6.83 -9.69 -32.54
N THR A 384 -5.85 -10.28 -31.87
CA THR A 384 -4.42 -10.07 -32.16
C THR A 384 -4.02 -10.71 -33.49
N GLU A 385 -4.51 -11.91 -33.78
CA GLU A 385 -4.31 -12.63 -35.06
C GLU A 385 -4.90 -11.86 -36.24
N MET A 386 -6.01 -11.15 -36.05
CA MET A 386 -6.60 -10.25 -37.04
C MET A 386 -5.89 -8.88 -37.14
N HIS A 387 -4.73 -8.73 -36.52
CA HIS A 387 -3.96 -7.48 -36.48
C HIS A 387 -4.75 -6.28 -35.94
N THR A 388 -5.67 -6.50 -34.99
CA THR A 388 -6.38 -5.41 -34.33
C THR A 388 -5.38 -4.48 -33.66
N HIS A 389 -5.51 -3.18 -33.93
CA HIS A 389 -4.64 -2.19 -33.30
C HIS A 389 -4.71 -2.31 -31.76
N PRO A 390 -3.58 -2.45 -31.03
CA PRO A 390 -3.58 -2.73 -29.59
C PRO A 390 -4.37 -1.71 -28.74
N ALA A 391 -4.37 -0.45 -29.15
CA ALA A 391 -5.26 0.62 -28.66
C ALA A 391 -6.75 0.23 -28.57
N MET A 392 -7.28 -0.35 -29.65
CA MET A 392 -8.68 -0.71 -29.76
C MET A 392 -8.99 -1.91 -28.87
N LEU A 393 -8.10 -2.92 -28.89
CA LEU A 393 -8.20 -4.08 -28.03
C LEU A 393 -8.18 -3.68 -26.55
N MET A 394 -7.25 -2.80 -26.16
CA MET A 394 -7.18 -2.20 -24.83
C MET A 394 -8.47 -1.48 -24.42
N ALA A 395 -9.06 -0.68 -25.32
CA ALA A 395 -10.32 0.02 -25.05
C ALA A 395 -11.47 -0.95 -24.75
N ILE A 396 -11.52 -2.09 -25.45
CA ILE A 396 -12.55 -3.12 -25.26
C ILE A 396 -12.31 -3.91 -23.96
N VAL A 397 -11.10 -4.45 -23.79
CA VAL A 397 -10.82 -5.43 -22.72
C VAL A 397 -10.35 -4.78 -21.42
N GLY A 398 -9.99 -3.49 -21.43
CA GLY A 398 -9.60 -2.66 -20.28
C GLY A 398 -8.19 -2.89 -19.74
N HIS A 399 -7.60 -4.08 -19.92
CA HIS A 399 -6.21 -4.37 -19.59
C HIS A 399 -5.64 -5.37 -20.58
N TYR A 400 -4.56 -4.96 -21.26
CA TYR A 400 -3.73 -5.77 -22.13
C TYR A 400 -2.28 -5.55 -21.71
N GLU A 401 -1.65 -6.59 -21.17
CA GLU A 401 -0.21 -6.60 -20.91
C GLU A 401 0.42 -7.64 -21.84
N GLN A 402 1.28 -7.18 -22.74
CA GLN A 402 2.23 -8.04 -23.42
C GLN A 402 3.60 -7.89 -22.74
N THR A 403 4.37 -8.97 -22.70
CA THR A 403 5.64 -9.09 -21.99
C THR A 403 6.68 -8.02 -22.37
N ALA A 404 6.55 -7.41 -23.56
CA ALA A 404 7.42 -6.34 -24.07
C ALA A 404 6.74 -4.95 -24.14
N LEU A 405 5.43 -4.87 -23.97
CA LEU A 405 4.65 -3.63 -24.12
C LEU A 405 3.60 -3.55 -23.02
N ASN A 406 3.88 -2.72 -22.00
CA ASN A 406 2.87 -2.34 -21.02
C ASN A 406 2.02 -1.19 -21.56
N LEU A 407 1.03 -1.55 -22.37
CA LEU A 407 0.04 -0.60 -22.87
C LEU A 407 -0.86 -0.09 -21.75
N SER A 408 -0.94 -0.81 -20.62
CA SER A 408 -1.68 -0.37 -19.43
C SER A 408 -0.94 0.72 -18.63
N SER A 409 0.21 1.23 -19.12
CA SER A 409 0.90 2.36 -18.48
C SER A 409 0.02 3.63 -18.50
N PRO A 410 0.01 4.44 -17.43
CA PRO A 410 -0.76 5.69 -17.39
C PRO A 410 -0.46 6.61 -18.57
N HIS A 411 0.79 6.60 -19.04
CA HIS A 411 1.22 7.36 -20.21
C HIS A 411 0.44 6.93 -21.46
N PHE A 412 0.40 5.64 -21.79
CA PHE A 412 -0.34 5.18 -22.97
C PHE A 412 -1.86 5.35 -22.82
N VAL A 413 -2.42 5.17 -21.63
CA VAL A 413 -3.86 5.39 -21.35
C VAL A 413 -4.24 6.86 -21.54
N ASN A 414 -3.39 7.82 -21.16
CA ASN A 414 -3.68 9.24 -21.26
C ASN A 414 -3.70 9.79 -22.70
N TYR A 415 -2.95 9.18 -23.62
CA TYR A 415 -2.96 9.56 -25.05
C TYR A 415 -4.04 8.83 -25.86
N GLN A 416 -4.77 7.90 -25.24
CA GLN A 416 -5.89 7.20 -25.84
C GLN A 416 -7.19 7.94 -25.51
N HIS A 417 -7.55 8.94 -26.31
CA HIS A 417 -8.91 9.52 -26.22
C HIS A 417 -9.98 8.45 -26.42
N GLU A 418 -11.16 8.67 -25.80
CA GLU A 418 -12.31 7.80 -25.90
C GLU A 418 -12.58 7.44 -27.37
N LYS A 419 -12.62 6.15 -27.67
CA LYS A 419 -12.85 5.66 -29.03
C LYS A 419 -14.35 5.72 -29.31
N GLN A 420 -14.72 6.17 -30.50
CA GLN A 420 -16.12 6.16 -30.92
C GLN A 420 -16.68 4.73 -30.90
N ILE A 421 -17.89 4.56 -30.36
CA ILE A 421 -18.52 3.25 -30.20
C ILE A 421 -18.70 2.52 -31.53
N VAL A 422 -18.97 3.26 -32.62
CA VAL A 422 -19.10 2.73 -33.98
C VAL A 422 -17.77 2.13 -34.47
N THR A 423 -16.63 2.75 -34.16
CA THR A 423 -15.32 2.22 -34.51
C THR A 423 -15.03 0.93 -33.75
N LEU A 424 -15.34 0.90 -32.45
CA LEU A 424 -15.19 -0.32 -31.64
C LEU A 424 -16.09 -1.45 -32.15
N LYS A 425 -17.34 -1.14 -32.54
CA LYS A 425 -18.29 -2.11 -33.11
C LYS A 425 -17.75 -2.74 -34.37
N ARG A 426 -17.26 -1.92 -35.32
CA ARG A 426 -16.62 -2.41 -36.55
C ARG A 426 -15.47 -3.35 -36.25
N THR A 427 -14.66 -3.08 -35.23
CA THR A 427 -13.54 -3.96 -34.85
C THR A 427 -14.04 -5.29 -34.27
N VAL A 428 -15.00 -5.25 -33.35
CA VAL A 428 -15.54 -6.46 -32.71
C VAL A 428 -16.25 -7.34 -33.74
N ASP A 429 -16.99 -6.75 -34.69
CA ASP A 429 -17.73 -7.45 -35.75
C ASP A 429 -16.88 -8.18 -36.79
N LEU A 430 -15.56 -7.98 -36.77
CA LEU A 430 -14.62 -8.79 -37.57
C LEU A 430 -14.43 -10.20 -37.00
N LEU A 431 -14.78 -10.43 -35.73
CA LEU A 431 -14.60 -11.73 -35.09
C LEU A 431 -15.58 -12.77 -35.66
N GLU A 432 -15.01 -13.86 -36.14
CA GLU A 432 -15.77 -15.04 -36.52
C GLU A 432 -15.33 -16.23 -35.65
N PHE A 433 -16.33 -16.95 -35.14
CA PHE A 433 -16.13 -18.21 -34.43
C PHE A 433 -17.00 -19.28 -35.09
N PRO A 434 -16.51 -20.53 -35.18
CA PRO A 434 -17.21 -21.59 -35.91
C PRO A 434 -18.29 -22.23 -35.01
N ILE A 435 -19.23 -21.42 -34.55
CA ILE A 435 -20.33 -21.84 -33.69
C ILE A 435 -21.66 -21.55 -34.38
N THR A 436 -22.59 -22.47 -34.27
CA THR A 436 -23.94 -22.37 -34.82
C THR A 436 -24.90 -22.52 -33.65
N LEU A 437 -25.23 -21.40 -33.01
CA LEU A 437 -26.13 -21.41 -31.86
C LEU A 437 -26.91 -20.12 -31.80
N PHE A 438 -28.23 -20.22 -31.78
CA PHE A 438 -29.08 -19.23 -31.10
C PHE A 438 -30.52 -19.71 -30.92
N TRP A 439 -31.24 -19.02 -30.02
CA TRP A 439 -32.55 -19.36 -29.45
C TRP A 439 -33.71 -19.45 -30.42
#